data_AF-A0A535S5C3-F1
#
_entry.id   AF-A0A535S5C3-F1
#
_cell.length_a   1.000
_cell.length_b   1.000
_cell.length_c   1.000
_cell.angle_alpha   90.00
_cell.angle_beta   90.00
_cell.angle_gamma   90.00
#
_symmetry.space_group_name_H-M   'P 1'
#
loop_
_entity.id
_entity.type
_entity.pdbx_description
1 polymer ?
#
loop_
_entity_poly.entity_id
_entity_poly.type
_entity_poly.pdbx_seq_one_letter_code
_entity_poly.pdbx_strand_id
1 'polypeptide(L)'
;PAFSQDARLRKWNLWGYVDARDVAQSCRLGLEADVKGAEVFIIAAADTVMNRPSRELLTEVFPEVPLRGEIEEFETLLSIRKARKLLGYDPQYSWRNA
;
A
#
# COMPACT_ATOMS: atom_id res chain seq x y z
N PRO A 1 -2.63 -18.26 -0.43
CA PRO A 1 -1.72 -18.38 -1.60
C PRO A 1 -0.33 -18.89 -1.15
N ALA A 2 0.55 -19.33 -2.05
CA ALA A 2 1.88 -19.82 -1.64
C ALA A 2 2.70 -18.75 -0.87
N PHE A 3 2.59 -17.49 -1.28
CA PHE A 3 3.21 -16.36 -0.58
C PHE A 3 2.67 -16.13 0.84
N SER A 4 1.53 -16.71 1.21
CA SER A 4 1.03 -16.66 2.59
C SER A 4 1.87 -17.50 3.55
N GLN A 5 2.58 -18.52 3.03
CA GLN A 5 3.44 -19.40 3.82
C GLN A 5 4.91 -18.97 3.77
N ASP A 6 5.37 -18.43 2.63
CA ASP A 6 6.70 -17.84 2.51
C ASP A 6 6.60 -16.38 2.04
N ALA A 7 6.83 -15.46 2.98
CA ALA A 7 6.79 -14.03 2.74
C ALA A 7 7.87 -13.56 1.74
N ARG A 8 8.96 -14.32 1.55
CA ARG A 8 10.05 -13.96 0.63
C ARG A 8 9.61 -13.98 -0.83
N LEU A 9 8.61 -14.79 -1.19
CA LEU A 9 8.12 -14.93 -2.56
C LEU A 9 7.51 -13.63 -3.12
N ARG A 10 7.05 -12.72 -2.25
CA ARG A 10 6.43 -11.45 -2.65
C ARG A 10 7.07 -10.22 -1.98
N LYS A 11 8.30 -10.37 -1.47
CA LYS A 11 9.04 -9.26 -0.85
C LYS A 11 9.41 -8.14 -1.83
N TRP A 12 9.50 -8.45 -3.12
CA TRP A 12 9.96 -7.52 -4.17
C TRP A 12 9.05 -6.29 -4.35
N ASN A 13 7.78 -6.36 -3.94
CA ASN A 13 6.86 -5.22 -3.91
C ASN A 13 6.31 -4.95 -2.50
N LEU A 14 7.00 -5.42 -1.46
CA LEU A 14 6.59 -5.27 -0.06
C LEU A 14 5.14 -5.75 0.17
N TRP A 15 4.75 -6.84 -0.49
CA TRP A 15 3.41 -7.44 -0.40
C TRP A 15 2.26 -6.49 -0.79
N GLY A 16 2.58 -5.43 -1.52
CA GLY A 16 1.61 -4.47 -2.02
C GLY A 16 0.66 -5.07 -3.05
N TYR A 17 -0.52 -4.49 -3.12
CA TYR A 17 -1.52 -4.71 -4.16
C TYR A 17 -2.41 -3.46 -4.25
N VAL A 18 -3.30 -3.44 -5.23
CA VAL A 18 -4.37 -2.44 -5.35
C VAL A 18 -5.54 -3.06 -6.11
N ASP A 19 -6.77 -2.77 -5.68
CA ASP A 19 -7.97 -3.16 -6.43
C ASP A 19 -8.13 -2.26 -7.67
N ALA A 20 -8.58 -2.84 -8.79
CA ALA A 20 -8.76 -2.09 -10.04
C ALA A 20 -9.72 -0.87 -9.89
N ARG A 21 -10.71 -0.95 -8.99
CA ARG A 21 -11.65 0.14 -8.71
C ARG A 21 -10.95 1.30 -7.98
N ASP A 22 -10.01 0.99 -7.09
CA ASP A 22 -9.20 2.00 -6.43
C ASP A 22 -8.15 2.60 -7.38
N VAL A 23 -7.63 1.83 -8.34
CA VAL A 23 -6.82 2.40 -9.44
C VAL A 23 -7.65 3.40 -10.26
N ALA A 24 -8.86 3.02 -10.66
CA ALA A 24 -9.77 3.90 -11.41
C ALA A 24 -10.11 5.18 -10.62
N GLN A 25 -10.33 5.05 -9.31
CA GLN A 25 -10.50 6.19 -8.41
C GLN A 25 -9.31 7.14 -8.48
N SER A 26 -8.08 6.63 -8.37
CA SER A 26 -6.86 7.44 -8.41
C SER A 26 -6.68 8.17 -9.75
N CYS A 27 -7.02 7.52 -10.87
CA CYS A 27 -6.96 8.13 -12.20
C CYS A 27 -7.94 9.32 -12.30
N ARG A 28 -9.19 9.12 -11.85
CA ARG A 28 -10.20 10.18 -11.83
C ARG A 28 -9.76 11.36 -10.95
N LEU A 29 -9.28 11.08 -9.73
CA LEU A 29 -8.78 12.10 -8.82
C LEU A 29 -7.57 12.85 -9.41
N GLY A 30 -6.67 12.15 -10.10
CA GLY A 30 -5.53 12.76 -10.77
C GLY A 30 -5.92 13.73 -11.90
N LEU A 31 -7.02 13.47 -12.61
CA LEU A 31 -7.55 14.38 -13.64
C LEU A 31 -8.20 15.63 -13.04
N GLU A 32 -8.74 15.52 -11.83
CA GLU A 32 -9.46 16.60 -11.13
C GLU A 32 -8.57 17.38 -10.15
N ALA A 33 -7.34 16.92 -9.90
CA ALA A 33 -6.48 17.47 -8.87
C ALA A 33 -5.92 18.85 -9.22
N ASP A 34 -5.99 19.77 -8.25
CA ASP A 34 -5.32 21.07 -8.33
C ASP A 34 -3.83 20.93 -7.95
N VAL A 35 -3.04 20.41 -8.90
CA VAL A 35 -1.59 20.27 -8.77
C VAL A 35 -0.88 21.16 -9.78
N LYS A 36 0.25 21.73 -9.37
CA LYS A 36 1.12 22.51 -10.27
C LYS A 36 2.27 21.63 -10.76
N GLY A 37 2.48 21.62 -12.08
CA GLY A 37 3.56 20.84 -12.68
C GLY A 37 3.28 19.34 -12.67
N ALA A 38 4.31 18.55 -12.42
CA ALA A 38 4.23 17.09 -12.42
C ALA A 38 4.45 16.54 -11.01
N GLU A 39 3.51 15.74 -10.54
CA GLU A 39 3.58 15.07 -9.24
C GLU A 39 3.58 13.54 -9.43
N VAL A 40 4.45 12.85 -8.69
CA VAL A 40 4.52 11.37 -8.68
C VAL A 40 3.88 10.84 -7.40
N PHE A 41 3.02 9.83 -7.55
CA PHE A 41 2.26 9.23 -6.47
C PHE A 41 2.44 7.71 -6.45
N ILE A 42 2.40 7.14 -5.25
CA ILE A 42 2.21 5.72 -5.03
C ILE A 42 0.70 5.49 -4.87
N ILE A 43 0.14 4.59 -5.67
CA ILE A 43 -1.23 4.12 -5.57
C ILE A 43 -1.21 2.66 -5.15
N ALA A 44 -1.76 2.36 -3.98
CA ALA A 44 -1.81 1.04 -3.36
C ALA A 44 -3.06 0.94 -2.47
N ALA A 45 -3.52 -0.27 -2.17
CA ALA A 45 -4.50 -0.49 -1.12
C ALA A 45 -4.01 0.04 0.24
N ALA A 46 -4.93 0.24 1.20
CA ALA A 46 -4.58 0.70 2.55
C ALA A 46 -3.80 -0.36 3.33
N ASP A 47 -3.89 -1.63 2.94
CA ASP A 47 -3.34 -2.79 3.60
C ASP A 47 -2.47 -3.65 2.67
N THR A 48 -1.77 -4.62 3.25
CA THR A 48 -1.01 -5.61 2.50
C THR A 48 -1.87 -6.80 2.06
N VAL A 49 -1.40 -7.54 1.06
CA VAL A 49 -2.05 -8.78 0.59
C VAL A 49 -1.83 -9.99 1.52
N MET A 50 -1.15 -9.77 2.65
CA MET A 50 -0.75 -10.81 3.60
C MET A 50 -1.77 -10.86 4.72
N ASN A 51 -2.06 -12.05 5.26
CA ASN A 51 -2.91 -12.23 6.45
C ASN A 51 -2.14 -12.05 7.78
N ARG A 52 -0.87 -11.62 7.72
CA ARG A 52 0.01 -11.38 8.86
C ARG A 52 0.26 -9.89 9.03
N PRO A 53 0.47 -9.39 10.26
CA PRO A 53 0.77 -7.99 10.49
C PRO A 53 2.00 -7.50 9.72
N SER A 54 1.92 -6.28 9.18
CA SER A 54 2.98 -5.69 8.34
C SER A 54 4.33 -5.60 9.07
N ARG A 55 4.28 -5.34 10.38
CA ARG A 55 5.47 -5.28 11.24
C ARG A 55 6.16 -6.63 11.40
N GLU A 56 5.40 -7.73 11.49
CA GLU A 56 5.98 -9.07 11.56
C GLU A 56 6.69 -9.44 10.26
N LEU A 57 6.11 -9.05 9.12
CA LEU A 57 6.71 -9.28 7.81
C LEU A 57 8.03 -8.52 7.64
N LEU A 58 8.08 -7.26 8.09
CA LEU A 58 9.30 -6.46 8.11
C LEU A 58 10.37 -7.11 8.99
N THR A 59 10.03 -7.49 10.22
CA THR A 59 10.99 -8.14 11.14
C THR A 59 11.51 -9.46 10.58
N GLU A 60 10.67 -10.25 9.91
CA GLU A 60 11.11 -11.54 9.34
C GLU A 60 12.01 -11.37 8.10
N VAL A 61 11.65 -10.47 7.18
CA VAL A 61 12.26 -10.42 5.85
C VAL A 61 13.31 -9.32 5.72
N PHE A 62 13.23 -8.28 6.55
CA PHE A 62 14.13 -7.12 6.55
C PHE A 62 14.55 -6.72 7.98
N PRO A 63 15.10 -7.64 8.80
CA PRO A 63 15.36 -7.41 10.23
C PRO A 63 16.32 -6.25 10.53
N GLU A 64 17.20 -5.93 9.59
CA GLU A 64 18.22 -4.88 9.75
C GLU A 64 17.74 -3.49 9.30
N VAL A 65 16.54 -3.40 8.70
CA VAL A 65 16.02 -2.13 8.19
C VAL A 65 15.33 -1.36 9.32
N PRO A 66 15.81 -0.16 9.68
CA PRO A 66 15.21 0.62 10.75
C PRO A 66 13.83 1.11 10.32
N LEU A 67 12.83 0.87 11.16
CA LEU A 67 11.49 1.37 10.94
C LEU A 67 11.36 2.84 11.37
N ARG A 68 10.77 3.66 10.50
CA ARG A 68 10.49 5.08 10.78
C ARG A 68 9.00 5.30 11.01
N GLY A 69 8.65 5.66 12.24
CA GLY A 69 7.27 5.93 12.65
C GLY A 69 6.45 4.67 12.91
N GLU A 70 5.15 4.87 13.11
CA GLU A 70 4.19 3.80 13.34
C GLU A 70 3.63 3.27 12.01
N ILE A 71 3.29 1.98 12.05
CA ILE A 71 2.62 1.23 10.98
C ILE A 71 1.44 0.56 11.67
N GLU A 72 0.23 0.78 11.17
CA GLU A 72 -0.96 0.07 11.63
C GLU A 72 -0.83 -1.44 11.38
N GLU A 73 -1.65 -2.26 12.05
CA GLU A 73 -1.49 -3.72 12.06
C GLU A 73 -1.24 -4.33 10.66
N PHE A 74 -2.01 -3.91 9.65
CA PHE A 74 -1.88 -4.41 8.28
C PHE A 74 -1.54 -3.34 7.24
N GLU A 75 -1.15 -2.12 7.65
CA GLU A 75 -0.94 -0.98 6.75
C GLU A 75 0.03 -1.33 5.61
N THR A 76 -0.30 -0.83 4.41
CA THR A 76 0.57 -0.94 3.24
C THR A 76 1.94 -0.33 3.50
N LEU A 77 2.99 -1.03 3.06
CA LEU A 77 4.37 -0.56 3.18
C LEU A 77 4.78 0.36 2.02
N LEU A 78 3.87 0.55 1.06
CA LEU A 78 4.00 1.54 -0.02
C LEU A 78 3.21 2.79 0.40
N SER A 79 3.92 3.83 0.84
CA SER A 79 3.25 4.98 1.46
C SER A 79 2.31 5.72 0.50
N ILE A 80 1.01 5.63 0.76
CA ILE A 80 -0.06 6.36 0.04
C ILE A 80 -0.39 7.73 0.66
N ARG A 81 0.36 8.18 1.67
CA ARG A 81 0.07 9.42 2.42
C ARG A 81 0.04 10.66 1.52
N LYS A 82 0.92 10.72 0.51
CA LYS A 82 0.95 11.82 -0.46
C LYS A 82 -0.29 11.83 -1.36
N ALA A 83 -0.71 10.65 -1.84
CA ALA A 83 -1.92 10.51 -2.65
C ALA A 83 -3.18 10.89 -1.86
N ARG A 84 -3.28 10.44 -0.60
CA ARG A 84 -4.32 10.89 0.35
C ARG A 84 -4.36 12.41 0.47
N LYS A 85 -3.20 13.02 0.72
CA LYS A 85 -3.10 14.46 1.00
C LYS A 85 -3.42 15.33 -0.22
N LEU A 86 -2.88 15.01 -1.39
CA LEU A 86 -2.93 15.89 -2.56
C LEU A 86 -4.03 15.52 -3.55
N LEU A 87 -4.40 14.25 -3.65
CA LEU A 87 -5.45 13.79 -4.56
C LEU A 87 -6.77 13.51 -3.84
N GLY A 88 -6.77 13.40 -2.51
CA GLY A 88 -7.93 12.88 -1.77
C GLY A 88 -8.13 11.37 -1.97
N TYR A 89 -7.10 10.64 -2.42
CA TYR A 89 -7.19 9.20 -2.67
C TYR A 89 -7.46 8.44 -1.38
N ASP A 90 -8.54 7.66 -1.35
CA ASP A 90 -8.83 6.77 -0.22
C ASP A 90 -9.30 5.40 -0.74
N PRO A 91 -8.45 4.35 -0.69
CA PRO A 91 -8.80 3.04 -1.21
C PRO A 91 -9.95 2.43 -0.39
N GLN A 92 -11.01 2.00 -1.07
CA GLN A 92 -12.23 1.48 -0.45
C GLN A 92 -12.32 -0.05 -0.49
N TYR A 93 -11.45 -0.72 -1.24
CA TYR A 93 -11.58 -2.15 -1.51
C TYR A 93 -10.41 -2.95 -0.95
N SER A 94 -10.68 -3.67 0.14
CA SER A 94 -9.75 -4.66 0.69
C SER A 94 -10.19 -6.08 0.37
N TRP A 95 -9.24 -6.96 0.02
CA TRP A 95 -9.50 -8.40 -0.13
C TRP A 95 -9.94 -9.06 1.18
N ARG A 96 -9.69 -8.42 2.32
CA ARG A 96 -10.10 -8.89 3.65
C ARG A 96 -11.60 -8.74 3.91
N ASN A 97 -12.26 -7.86 3.16
CA ASN A 97 -13.68 -7.56 3.29
C ASN A 97 -14.51 -8.20 2.16
N ALA A 98 -13.89 -9.03 1.31
CA ALA A 98 -14.50 -9.65 0.14
C ALA A 98 -15.08 -11.04 0.45
#